data_AF-A0A448I6J8-F1
#
_entry.id   AF-A0A448I6J8-F1
#
_cell.length_a   1.000
_cell.length_b   1.000
_cell.length_c   1.000
_cell.angle_alpha   90.00
_cell.angle_beta   90.00
_cell.angle_gamma   90.00
#
_symmetry.space_group_name_H-M   'P 1'
#
loop_
_entity.id
_entity.type
_entity.pdbx_description
1 polymer ?
#
loop_
_entity_poly.entity_id
_entity_poly.type
_entity_poly.pdbx_seq_one_letter_code
_entity_poly.pdbx_strand_id
1 'polypeptide(L)' 'MVTSGAVESDLAMAGPDGIEAYNQTAVELGLRRLDDQVLRVTEAAGRLAAVAALAMAPQLPMLLDALAPVVDQWRAAPG' A
#
# COMPACT_ATOMS: atom_id res chain seq x y z
N MET A 1 -11.44 7.84 -20.97
CA MET A 1 -11.63 7.21 -19.65
C MET A 1 -10.31 7.31 -18.92
N VAL A 2 -10.26 8.04 -17.80
CA VAL A 2 -9.04 8.08 -16.96
C VAL A 2 -9.18 6.95 -15.94
N THR A 3 -8.27 5.98 -15.97
CA THR A 3 -8.20 4.95 -14.94
C THR A 3 -7.52 5.56 -13.72
N SER A 4 -8.28 5.85 -12.67
CA SER A 4 -7.73 6.21 -11.36
C SER A 4 -7.56 4.93 -10.53
N GLY A 5 -6.48 4.81 -9.76
CA GLY A 5 -6.29 3.74 -8.79
C GLY A 5 -5.30 2.64 -9.13
N ALA A 6 -4.91 2.45 -10.40
CA ALA A 6 -3.89 1.44 -10.75
C ALA A 6 -2.53 1.81 -10.17
N VAL A 7 -2.08 3.04 -10.43
CA VAL A 7 -0.80 3.55 -9.92
C VAL A 7 -0.82 3.67 -8.39
N GLU A 8 -1.92 4.12 -7.80
CA GLU A 8 -2.08 4.17 -6.35
C GLU A 8 -2.08 2.80 -5.68
N SER A 9 -2.52 1.75 -6.39
CA SER A 9 -2.44 0.38 -5.89
C SER A 9 -1.01 -0.14 -5.97
N ASP A 10 -0.29 0.15 -7.05
CA ASP A 10 1.10 -0.25 -7.23
C ASP A 10 2.05 0.43 -6.21
N LEU A 11 1.74 1.67 -5.83
CA LEU A 11 2.52 2.44 -4.84
C LEU A 11 1.97 2.35 -3.41
N ALA A 12 0.90 1.58 -3.18
CA ALA A 12 0.44 1.31 -1.83
C ALA A 12 1.58 0.67 -1.02
N MET A 13 1.80 1.17 0.20
CA MET A 13 2.89 0.71 1.09
C MET A 13 4.33 1.02 0.61
N ALA A 14 4.51 1.84 -0.44
CA ALA A 14 5.85 2.28 -0.89
C ALA A 14 6.53 3.26 0.09
N GLY A 15 5.77 3.79 1.06
CA GLY A 15 6.27 4.77 2.03
C GLY A 15 6.36 6.19 1.46
N PRO A 16 6.61 7.19 2.32
CA PRO A 16 6.58 8.60 1.95
C PRO A 16 7.63 8.95 0.88
N ASP A 17 8.84 8.38 0.98
CA ASP A 17 9.92 8.66 0.03
C ASP A 17 9.59 8.15 -1.37
N GLY A 18 8.97 6.96 -1.47
CA GLY A 18 8.54 6.39 -2.76
C GLY A 18 7.41 7.20 -3.40
N ILE A 19 6.47 7.68 -2.59
CA ILE A 19 5.36 8.55 -3.04
C ILE A 19 5.91 9.88 -3.56
N GLU A 20 6.82 10.51 -2.81
CA GLU A 20 7.41 11.80 -3.21
C GLU A 20 8.23 11.66 -4.49
N ALA A 21 9.07 10.63 -4.59
CA ALA A 21 9.83 10.34 -5.79
C ALA A 21 8.93 10.17 -7.02
N TYR A 22 7.83 9.40 -6.90
CA TYR A 22 6.86 9.26 -7.98
C TYR A 22 6.24 10.61 -8.36
N ASN A 23 5.77 11.38 -7.38
CA ASN A 23 5.07 12.64 -7.62
C ASN A 23 5.98 13.70 -8.26
N GLN A 24 7.27 13.72 -7.92
CA GLN A 24 8.26 14.60 -8.55
C GLN A 24 8.45 14.23 -10.02
N THR A 25 8.77 12.96 -10.30
CA THR A 25 8.98 12.47 -11.67
C THR A 25 7.72 12.58 -12.53
N ALA A 26 6.54 12.34 -11.95
CA ALA A 26 5.27 12.50 -12.66
C ALA A 26 5.10 13.94 -13.16
N VAL A 27 5.44 14.92 -12.35
CA VAL A 27 5.38 16.35 -12.74
C VAL A 27 6.38 16.67 -13.84
N GLU A 28 7.62 16.18 -13.72
CA GLU A 28 8.66 16.37 -14.75
C GLU A 28 8.24 15.82 -16.12
N LEU A 29 7.47 14.73 -16.12
CA LEU A 29 6.97 14.08 -17.32
C LEU A 29 5.59 14.60 -17.78
N GLY A 30 5.02 15.60 -17.10
CA GLY A 30 3.69 16.14 -17.40
C GLY A 30 2.54 15.16 -17.10
N LEU A 31 2.79 14.15 -16.27
CA LEU A 31 1.82 13.18 -15.78
C LEU A 31 1.12 13.68 -14.51
N ARG A 32 0.03 13.00 -14.15
CA ARG A 32 -0.71 13.28 -12.91
C ARG A 32 0.06 12.75 -11.70
N ARG A 33 0.14 13.54 -10.63
CA ARG A 33 0.49 13.05 -9.29
C ARG A 33 -0.52 12.01 -8.78
N LEU A 34 -0.17 11.28 -7.74
CA LEU A 34 -1.11 10.38 -7.07
C LEU A 34 -2.32 11.14 -6.53
N ASP A 35 -3.46 10.46 -6.50
CA ASP A 35 -4.64 10.93 -5.78
C ASP A 35 -4.55 10.45 -4.33
N ASP A 36 -4.39 11.38 -3.39
CA ASP A 36 -4.22 11.05 -1.98
C ASP A 36 -5.43 10.30 -1.39
N GLN A 37 -6.65 10.53 -1.90
CA GLN A 37 -7.83 9.80 -1.41
C GLN A 37 -7.78 8.36 -1.88
N VAL A 38 -7.46 8.15 -3.16
CA VAL A 38 -7.37 6.80 -3.73
C VAL A 38 -6.19 6.04 -3.10
N LEU A 39 -5.05 6.70 -2.90
CA LEU A 39 -3.88 6.11 -2.23
C LEU A 39 -4.20 5.65 -0.80
N ARG A 40 -4.94 6.47 -0.01
CA ARG A 40 -5.36 6.03 1.33
C ARG A 40 -6.27 4.80 1.30
N VAL A 41 -7.15 4.71 0.30
CA VAL A 41 -8.04 3.54 0.13
C VAL A 41 -7.22 2.30 -0.26
N THR A 42 -6.28 2.43 -1.19
CA THR A 42 -5.43 1.30 -1.62
C THR A 42 -4.49 0.84 -0.51
N GLU A 43 -3.93 1.74 0.29
CA GLU A 43 -3.15 1.41 1.47
C GLU A 43 -3.98 0.68 2.53
N ALA A 44 -5.19 1.15 2.81
CA ALA A 44 -6.10 0.47 3.74
C ALA A 44 -6.47 -0.94 3.23
N ALA A 45 -6.75 -1.08 1.93
CA ALA A 45 -7.03 -2.37 1.30
C ALA A 45 -5.82 -3.32 1.37
N GLY A 46 -4.60 -2.82 1.13
CA GLY A 46 -3.36 -3.59 1.23
C GLY A 46 -3.11 -4.10 2.65
N ARG A 47 -3.33 -3.26 3.67
CA ARG A 47 -3.24 -3.66 5.08
C ARG A 47 -4.28 -4.72 5.43
N LEU A 48 -5.52 -4.58 4.95
CA LEU A 48 -6.57 -5.58 5.17
C LEU A 48 -6.22 -6.91 4.51
N ALA A 49 -5.69 -6.88 3.28
CA ALA A 49 -5.26 -8.09 2.57
C ALA A 49 -4.12 -8.80 3.31
N ALA A 50 -3.15 -8.06 3.86
CA ALA A 50 -2.09 -8.62 4.68
C ALA A 50 -2.63 -9.32 5.94
N VAL A 51 -3.61 -8.72 6.63
CA VAL A 51 -4.27 -9.37 7.77
C VAL A 51 -5.05 -10.61 7.33
N ALA A 52 -5.79 -10.54 6.22
CA ALA A 52 -6.54 -11.67 5.68
C ALA A 52 -5.62 -12.84 5.31
N ALA A 53 -4.41 -12.57 4.82
CA ALA A 53 -3.41 -13.59 4.49
C ALA A 53 -2.95 -14.40 5.71
N LEU A 54 -3.08 -13.89 6.94
CA LEU A 54 -2.81 -14.66 8.16
C LEU A 54 -3.72 -15.88 8.31
N ALA A 55 -4.93 -15.86 7.73
CA ALA A 55 -5.81 -17.03 7.72
C ALA A 55 -5.19 -18.24 7.00
N MET A 56 -4.21 -18.00 6.11
CA MET A 56 -3.47 -19.02 5.38
C MET A 56 -2.23 -19.52 6.12
N ALA A 57 -1.89 -18.96 7.29
CA ALA A 57 -0.72 -19.35 8.07
C ALA A 57 -0.62 -20.86 8.38
N PRO A 58 -1.71 -21.61 8.64
CA PRO A 58 -1.62 -23.05 8.87
C PRO A 58 -1.07 -23.82 7.66
N GLN A 59 -1.36 -23.37 6.44
CA GLN A 59 -0.89 -23.99 5.19
C GLN A 59 0.41 -23.38 4.68
N LEU A 60 0.71 -22.13 5.06
CA LEU A 60 1.89 -21.38 4.63
C LEU A 60 2.57 -20.70 5.83
N PRO A 61 3.28 -21.45 6.69
CA PRO A 61 3.86 -20.92 7.92
C PRO A 61 4.85 -19.77 7.71
N MET A 62 5.54 -19.74 6.56
CA MET A 62 6.45 -18.66 6.17
C MET A 62 5.79 -17.28 6.07
N LEU A 63 4.45 -17.23 5.91
CA LEU A 63 3.71 -15.97 5.89
C LEU A 63 3.72 -15.27 7.25
N LEU A 64 3.91 -16.00 8.35
CA LEU A 64 3.95 -15.40 9.69
C LEU A 64 5.11 -14.40 9.79
N ASP A 65 6.30 -14.81 9.35
CA ASP A 65 7.49 -13.95 9.39
C ASP A 65 7.38 -12.81 8.38
N ALA A 66 6.81 -13.08 7.19
CA ALA A 66 6.65 -12.07 6.15
C ALA A 66 5.61 -10.99 6.51
N LEU A 67 4.55 -11.35 7.24
CA LEU A 67 3.43 -10.45 7.56
C LEU A 67 3.58 -9.75 8.91
N ALA A 68 4.47 -10.23 9.80
CA ALA A 68 4.68 -9.65 11.13
C ALA A 68 4.87 -8.12 11.12
N PRO A 69 5.70 -7.52 10.23
CA PRO A 69 5.87 -6.07 10.21
C PRO A 69 4.57 -5.31 9.87
N VAL A 70 3.72 -5.87 9.02
CA VAL A 70 2.46 -5.24 8.60
C VAL A 70 1.44 -5.28 9.73
N VAL A 71 1.40 -6.37 10.48
CA VAL A 71 0.53 -6.50 11.67
C VAL A 71 0.94 -5.53 12.76
N ASP A 72 2.24 -5.38 13.01
CA ASP A 72 2.75 -4.44 14.01
C ASP A 72 2.46 -2.99 13.65
N GLN A 73 2.61 -2.62 12.37
CA GLN A 73 2.21 -1.31 11.86
C GLN A 73 0.71 -1.06 11.98
N TRP A 74 -0.13 -2.07 11.75
CA TRP A 74 -1.58 -1.95 11.94
C TRP A 74 -1.94 -1.71 13.41
N ARG A 75 -1.30 -2.44 14.35
CA ARG A 75 -1.51 -2.22 15.79
C ARG A 75 -1.02 -0.85 16.28
N ALA A 76 0.01 -0.30 15.65
CA ALA A 76 0.56 1.02 15.99
C ALA A 76 -0.25 2.18 15.39
N ALA A 77 -1.13 1.92 14.43
CA ALA A 77 -1.98 2.94 13.84
C ALA A 77 -3.08 3.37 14.84
N PRO A 78 -3.37 4.68 14.96
CA PRO A 78 -4.53 5.14 15.71
C PRO A 78 -5.81 4.61 15.05
N GLY A 79 -6.74 4.10 15.87
CA GLY A 79 -8.07 3.67 15.42
C GLY A 79 -8.99 4.82 15.05
#